data_AF-A0A372DK00-F1
#
_entry.id   AF-A0A372DK00-F1
#
_cell.length_a   1.000
_cell.length_b   1.000
_cell.length_c   1.000
_cell.angle_alpha   90.00
_cell.angle_beta   90.00
_cell.angle_gamma   90.00
#
_symmetry.space_group_name_H-M   'P 1'
#
loop_
_entity.id
_entity.type
_entity.pdbx_description
1 polymer ?
#
loop_
_entity_poly.entity_id
_entity_poly.type
_entity_poly.pdbx_seq_one_letter_code
_entity_poly.pdbx_strand_id
1 'polypeptide(L)'
;MANIKSAIKRVQIAERNRLRNKAYKSAVRTLTKKYLSSVDAYAANPSPEALEAVQANLSNAASKIDKAVKRGVYHRNNAARKKSKLASYLKKAVAA
;
A
#
# COMPACT_ATOMS: atom_id res chain seq x y z
N MET A 1 10.18 -2.15 -32.30
CA MET A 1 9.35 -0.98 -32.68
C MET A 1 7.98 -1.50 -33.11
N ALA A 2 6.88 -0.90 -32.63
CA ALA A 2 5.55 -1.31 -33.06
C ALA A 2 5.24 -0.60 -34.39
N ASN A 3 5.15 -1.35 -35.48
CA ASN A 3 4.98 -0.77 -36.82
C ASN A 3 3.50 -0.71 -37.27
N ILE A 4 2.64 -1.53 -36.65
CA ILE A 4 1.21 -1.58 -36.94
C ILE A 4 0.47 -0.56 -36.07
N LYS A 5 -0.49 0.19 -36.63
CA LYS A 5 -1.28 1.22 -35.91
C LYS A 5 -1.91 0.69 -34.60
N SER A 6 -2.44 -0.54 -34.63
CA SER A 6 -3.01 -1.20 -33.45
C SER A 6 -1.96 -1.45 -32.37
N ALA A 7 -0.76 -1.89 -32.75
CA ALA A 7 0.35 -2.13 -31.84
C ALA A 7 0.87 -0.83 -31.20
N ILE A 8 1.03 0.25 -31.98
CA ILE A 8 1.43 1.58 -31.47
C ILE A 8 0.42 2.06 -30.41
N LYS A 9 -0.88 1.95 -30.69
CA LYS A 9 -1.95 2.30 -29.75
C LYS A 9 -1.87 1.47 -28.46
N ARG A 10 -1.60 0.16 -28.55
CA ARG A 10 -1.48 -0.71 -27.37
C ARG A 10 -0.28 -0.33 -26.50
N VAL A 11 0.86 0.03 -27.10
CA VAL A 11 2.04 0.52 -26.38
C VAL A 11 1.71 1.79 -25.59
N GLN A 12 1.12 2.79 -26.24
CA GLN A 12 0.73 4.05 -25.58
C GLN A 12 -0.26 3.84 -24.41
N ILE A 13 -1.24 2.95 -24.59
CA ILE A 13 -2.19 2.60 -23.52
C ILE A 13 -1.48 1.89 -22.37
N ALA A 14 -0.58 0.95 -22.67
CA ALA A 14 0.18 0.22 -21.68
C ALA A 14 1.05 1.15 -20.83
N GLU A 15 1.75 2.11 -21.45
CA GLU A 15 2.57 3.07 -20.73
C GLU A 15 1.76 3.99 -19.82
N ARG A 16 0.64 4.52 -20.31
CA ARG A 16 -0.28 5.33 -19.50
C ARG A 16 -0.76 4.56 -18.27
N ASN A 17 -1.17 3.31 -18.46
CA ASN A 17 -1.65 2.45 -17.37
C ASN A 17 -0.49 2.07 -16.42
N ARG A 18 0.71 1.81 -16.95
CA ARG A 18 1.92 1.52 -16.17
C ARG A 18 2.24 2.67 -15.22
N LEU A 19 2.23 3.92 -15.70
CA LEU A 19 2.51 5.11 -14.88
C LEU A 19 1.48 5.29 -13.76
N ARG A 20 0.18 5.16 -14.08
CA ARG A 20 -0.90 5.21 -13.08
C ARG A 20 -0.72 4.12 -12.02
N ASN A 21 -0.52 2.87 -12.45
CA ASN A 21 -0.34 1.74 -11.53
C ASN A 21 0.92 1.88 -10.68
N LYS A 22 2.01 2.41 -11.25
CA LYS A 22 3.27 2.67 -10.54
C LYS A 22 3.04 3.63 -9.36
N ALA A 23 2.30 4.72 -9.57
CA ALA A 23 2.02 5.71 -8.52
C ALA A 23 1.22 5.12 -7.34
N TYR A 24 0.20 4.29 -7.61
CA TYR A 24 -0.53 3.61 -6.53
C TYR A 24 0.32 2.57 -5.80
N LYS A 25 1.10 1.78 -6.54
CA LYS A 25 1.98 0.76 -5.96
C LYS A 25 3.06 1.39 -5.08
N SER A 26 3.69 2.48 -5.54
CA SER A 26 4.71 3.19 -4.74
C SER A 26 4.10 3.82 -3.50
N ALA A 27 2.95 4.50 -3.60
CA ALA A 27 2.28 5.10 -2.46
C ALA A 27 1.94 4.07 -1.37
N VAL A 28 1.40 2.91 -1.76
CA VAL A 28 1.11 1.82 -0.80
C VAL A 28 2.40 1.30 -0.16
N ARG A 29 3.51 1.16 -0.92
CA ARG A 29 4.81 0.74 -0.37
C ARG A 29 5.34 1.75 0.65
N THR A 30 5.25 3.05 0.36
CA THR A 30 5.70 4.12 1.27
C THR A 30 4.89 4.14 2.54
N LEU A 31 3.56 4.11 2.45
CA LEU A 31 2.67 4.09 3.63
C LEU A 31 2.88 2.82 4.47
N THR A 32 3.09 1.67 3.82
CA THR A 32 3.43 0.43 4.53
C THR A 32 4.73 0.59 5.32
N LYS A 33 5.79 1.13 4.72
CA LYS A 33 7.05 1.37 5.42
C LYS A 33 6.89 2.34 6.60
N LYS A 34 6.13 3.42 6.41
CA LYS A 34 5.86 4.39 7.47
C LYS A 34 5.14 3.73 8.65
N TYR A 35 4.13 2.91 8.38
CA TYR A 35 3.44 2.15 9.42
C TYR A 35 4.37 1.20 10.18
N LEU A 36 5.21 0.42 9.47
CA LEU A 36 6.15 -0.50 10.12
C LEU A 36 7.11 0.25 11.05
N SER A 37 7.69 1.36 10.58
CA SER A 37 8.56 2.21 11.40
C SER A 37 7.85 2.77 12.64
N SER A 38 6.56 3.15 12.53
CA SER A 38 5.79 3.58 13.70
C SER A 38 5.52 2.45 14.69
N VAL A 39 5.26 1.24 14.20
CA VAL A 39 5.05 0.06 15.05
C VAL A 39 6.34 -0.31 15.78
N ASP A 40 7.48 -0.28 15.08
CA ASP A 40 8.78 -0.58 15.70
C ASP A 40 9.13 0.46 16.78
N ALA A 41 8.84 1.74 16.53
CA ALA A 41 9.02 2.81 17.52
C ALA A 41 8.09 2.65 18.74
N TYR A 42 6.84 2.25 18.51
CA TYR A 42 5.88 1.97 19.58
C TYR A 42 6.29 0.76 20.44
N ALA A 43 6.83 -0.29 19.82
CA ALA A 43 7.33 -1.45 20.54
C ALA A 43 8.53 -1.12 21.43
N ALA A 44 9.40 -0.19 21.01
CA ALA A 44 10.53 0.26 21.81
C ALA A 44 10.11 1.16 22.98
N ASN A 45 9.13 2.06 22.77
CA ASN A 45 8.64 2.98 23.80
C ASN A 45 7.11 3.10 23.71
N PRO A 46 6.37 2.30 24.50
CA PRO A 46 4.92 2.35 24.51
C PRO A 46 4.42 3.68 25.09
N SER A 47 3.92 4.56 24.23
CA SER A 47 3.32 5.84 24.59
C SER A 47 1.93 5.98 23.94
N PRO A 48 0.97 6.66 24.59
CA PRO A 48 -0.32 6.98 23.98
C PRO A 48 -0.19 7.71 22.63
N GLU A 49 0.76 8.64 22.51
CA GLU A 49 0.99 9.41 21.28
C GLU A 49 1.51 8.52 20.14
N ALA A 50 2.39 7.57 20.47
CA ALA A 50 2.92 6.61 19.51
C ALA A 50 1.82 5.66 19.00
N LEU A 51 0.87 5.29 19.87
CA LEU A 51 -0.29 4.48 19.52
C LEU A 51 -1.21 5.22 18.53
N GLU A 52 -1.49 6.50 18.76
CA GLU A 52 -2.25 7.33 17.81
C GLU A 52 -1.56 7.43 16.45
N ALA A 53 -0.24 7.63 16.43
CA ALA A 53 0.53 7.69 15.20
C ALA A 53 0.46 6.37 14.41
N VAL A 54 0.53 5.22 15.09
CA VAL A 54 0.35 3.89 14.49
C VAL A 54 -1.04 3.75 13.88
N GLN A 55 -2.10 4.11 14.60
CA GLN A 55 -3.48 4.03 14.12
C GLN A 55 -3.72 4.94 12.91
N ALA A 56 -3.22 6.18 12.95
CA ALA A 56 -3.32 7.12 11.83
C ALA A 56 -2.62 6.58 10.58
N ASN A 57 -1.41 6.02 10.73
CA ASN A 57 -0.67 5.44 9.62
C ASN A 57 -1.34 4.16 9.07
N LEU A 58 -1.94 3.34 9.94
CA LEU A 58 -2.72 2.18 9.54
C LEU A 58 -3.95 2.59 8.70
N SER A 59 -4.71 3.58 9.17
CA SER A 59 -5.88 4.12 8.47
C SER A 59 -5.51 4.65 7.07
N ASN A 60 -4.42 5.43 7.00
CA ASN A 60 -3.89 5.93 5.73
C ASN A 60 -3.48 4.81 4.78
N ALA A 61 -2.77 3.79 5.27
CA ALA A 61 -2.37 2.63 4.47
C ALA A 61 -3.57 1.85 3.96
N ALA A 62 -4.54 1.54 4.83
CA ALA A 62 -5.78 0.84 4.48
C ALA A 62 -6.60 1.61 3.43
N SER A 63 -6.80 2.91 3.64
CA SER A 63 -7.49 3.79 2.70
C SER A 63 -6.84 3.77 1.31
N LYS A 64 -5.51 3.82 1.25
CA LYS A 64 -4.80 3.80 -0.04
C LYS A 64 -4.87 2.44 -0.73
N ILE A 65 -4.84 1.34 0.02
CA ILE A 65 -5.01 -0.03 -0.50
C ILE A 65 -6.41 -0.17 -1.12
N ASP A 66 -7.45 0.27 -0.44
CA ASP A 66 -8.82 0.12 -0.94
C ASP A 66 -9.09 1.04 -2.14
N LYS A 67 -8.55 2.26 -2.14
CA LYS A 67 -8.55 3.13 -3.33
C LYS A 67 -7.82 2.49 -4.52
N ALA A 68 -6.74 1.75 -4.28
CA ALA A 68 -6.03 1.02 -5.34
C ALA A 68 -6.85 -0.15 -5.91
N VAL A 69 -7.70 -0.79 -5.10
CA VAL A 69 -8.68 -1.79 -5.60
C VAL A 69 -9.73 -1.14 -6.48
N LYS A 70 -10.34 -0.02 -6.03
CA LYS A 70 -11.34 0.71 -6.80
C LYS A 70 -10.80 1.17 -8.16
N ARG A 71 -9.51 1.48 -8.25
CA ARG A 71 -8.83 1.88 -9.50
C ARG A 71 -8.31 0.71 -10.33
N GLY A 72 -8.54 -0.54 -9.91
CA GLY A 72 -8.14 -1.74 -10.63
C GLY A 72 -6.64 -2.05 -10.57
N VAL A 73 -5.88 -1.42 -9.68
CA VAL A 73 -4.43 -1.64 -9.53
C VAL A 73 -4.15 -2.93 -8.76
N TYR A 74 -4.99 -3.25 -7.77
CA TYR A 74 -4.92 -4.50 -7.02
C TYR A 74 -6.23 -5.29 -7.13
N HIS A 75 -6.11 -6.60 -7.20
CA HIS A 75 -7.25 -7.50 -7.01
C HIS A 75 -7.70 -7.49 -5.53
N ARG A 76 -9.00 -7.70 -5.29
CA ARG A 76 -9.62 -7.70 -3.95
C ARG A 76 -8.89 -8.62 -2.96
N ASN A 77 -8.47 -9.81 -3.40
CA ASN A 77 -7.77 -10.78 -2.55
C ASN A 77 -6.35 -10.31 -2.19
N ASN A 78 -5.66 -9.61 -3.08
CA ASN A 78 -4.34 -9.06 -2.79
C ASN A 78 -4.44 -7.95 -1.74
N ALA A 79 -5.44 -7.08 -1.87
CA ALA A 79 -5.72 -6.06 -0.87
C ALA A 79 -6.08 -6.66 0.50
N ALA A 80 -6.93 -7.69 0.53
CA ALA A 80 -7.27 -8.40 1.77
C ALA A 80 -6.04 -8.99 2.47
N ARG A 81 -5.16 -9.69 1.71
CA ARG A 81 -3.90 -10.22 2.25
C ARG A 81 -2.98 -9.13 2.80
N LYS A 82 -2.88 -7.98 2.12
CA LYS A 82 -2.08 -6.84 2.60
C LYS A 82 -2.62 -6.28 3.90
N LYS A 83 -3.94 -6.06 4.01
CA LYS A 83 -4.58 -5.57 5.24
C LYS A 83 -4.38 -6.55 6.40
N SER A 84 -4.59 -7.85 6.15
CA SER A 84 -4.35 -8.91 7.14
C SER A 84 -2.90 -8.91 7.63
N LYS A 85 -1.91 -8.75 6.73
CA LYS A 85 -0.49 -8.66 7.12
C LYS A 85 -0.18 -7.46 8.02
N LEU A 86 -0.74 -6.28 7.73
CA LEU A 86 -0.53 -5.08 8.58
C LEU A 86 -1.11 -5.28 9.98
N ALA A 87 -2.32 -5.85 10.07
CA ALA A 87 -2.96 -6.15 11.35
C ALA A 87 -2.19 -7.20 12.15
N SER A 88 -1.68 -8.24 11.49
CA SER A 88 -0.85 -9.26 12.15
C SER A 88 0.47 -8.68 12.67
N TYR A 89 1.05 -7.67 12.00
CA TYR A 89 2.32 -7.08 12.42
C TYR A 89 2.21 -6.38 13.77
N LEU A 90 1.15 -5.56 13.96
CA LEU A 90 0.91 -4.90 15.25
C LEU A 90 0.70 -5.90 16.38
N LYS A 91 -0.10 -6.94 16.15
CA LYS A 91 -0.33 -7.99 17.16
C LYS A 91 0.97 -8.66 17.60
N LYS A 92 1.86 -8.96 16.65
CA LYS A 92 3.17 -9.56 16.95
C LYS A 92 4.08 -8.61 17.70
N ALA A 93 4.10 -7.33 17.34
CA ALA A 93 4.92 -6.32 18.00
C ALA A 93 4.48 -6.01 19.43
N VAL A 94 3.20 -6.20 19.76
CA VAL A 94 2.66 -6.02 21.12
C VAL A 94 2.82 -7.26 21.99
N ALA A 95 2.84 -8.45 21.37
CA ALA A 95 2.95 -9.72 22.08
C ALA A 95 4.41 -10.14 22.39
N ALA A 96 5.39 -9.44 21.81
CA ALA A 96 6.82 -9.62 22.06
C ALA A 96 7.28 -8.61 23.10
#